data_AF-A0AA35LTH9-F1
#
_entry.id   AF-A0AA35LTH9-F1
#
_cell.length_a   1.000
_cell.length_b   1.000
_cell.length_c   1.000
_cell.angle_alpha   90.00
_cell.angle_beta   90.00
_cell.angle_gamma   90.00
#
_symmetry.space_group_name_H-M   'P 1'
#
loop_
_entity.id
_entity.type
_entity.pdbx_description
1 polymer ?
#
loop_
_entity_poly.entity_id
_entity_poly.type
_entity_poly.pdbx_seq_one_letter_code
_entity_poly.pdbx_strand_id
1 'polypeptide(L)'
;MPPSSFPDDYSEGTHLQTLDKLCETNLSQQKPYGADEISPKKLQSPDAAIYFVASGTLANMITIANCLRPHEAVISASTGYILVRETGAIEAIRHKIIVVDQENGELTPKGIQNALNKNAHYPHMAKPRLVYLSNTLYTKAELTAISAPCRKRGPILFLDGARLGAALSAIENDMTLPDLVRLTDLFRIGGTKVGMLLGEAIVINNKALAEDFSFHIKQRGGLLAKGRILGVQFLDVPFQSLL
;
A
#
# COMPACT_ATOMS: atom_id res chain seq x y z
N MET A 1 -20.45 0.41 29.70
CA MET A 1 -19.80 0.27 28.38
C MET A 1 -20.61 -0.72 27.57
N PRO A 2 -20.79 -0.50 26.25
CA PRO A 2 -21.32 -1.55 25.40
C PRO A 2 -20.45 -2.83 25.52
N PRO A 3 -21.01 -4.02 25.26
CA PRO A 3 -20.24 -5.26 25.28
C PRO A 3 -19.08 -5.18 24.26
N SER A 4 -17.92 -5.71 24.64
CA SER A 4 -16.77 -5.81 23.73
C SER A 4 -17.14 -6.63 22.50
N SER A 5 -16.82 -6.11 21.32
CA SER A 5 -17.09 -6.73 20.02
C SER A 5 -15.75 -6.96 19.30
N PHE A 6 -15.58 -8.09 18.61
CA PHE A 6 -14.34 -8.41 17.86
C PHE A 6 -14.59 -8.67 16.36
N PRO A 7 -15.30 -7.78 15.62
CA PRO A 7 -15.60 -8.02 14.22
C PRO A 7 -14.43 -7.65 13.31
N ASP A 8 -13.65 -6.62 13.68
CA ASP A 8 -12.59 -6.03 12.88
C ASP A 8 -11.71 -5.07 13.71
N ASP A 9 -10.75 -4.43 13.03
CA ASP A 9 -9.77 -3.48 13.55
C ASP A 9 -10.05 -2.03 13.09
N TYR A 10 -11.31 -1.71 12.74
CA TYR A 10 -11.72 -0.39 12.26
C TYR A 10 -13.15 0.00 12.67
N SER A 11 -13.73 -0.73 13.62
CA SER A 11 -14.99 -0.37 14.30
C SER A 11 -14.77 0.65 15.41
N GLU A 12 -13.53 0.77 15.90
CA GLU A 12 -13.16 1.76 16.90
C GLU A 12 -12.94 3.14 16.28
N GLY A 13 -13.06 4.17 17.11
CA GLY A 13 -12.72 5.53 16.74
C GLY A 13 -11.22 5.73 16.53
N THR A 14 -10.80 7.00 16.49
CA THR A 14 -9.39 7.34 16.34
C THR A 14 -8.70 7.53 17.69
N HIS A 15 -7.39 7.30 17.72
CA HIS A 15 -6.52 7.57 18.85
C HIS A 15 -6.59 9.06 19.28
N LEU A 16 -6.57 9.33 20.59
CA LEU A 16 -6.79 10.69 21.10
C LEU A 16 -5.73 11.70 20.62
N GLN A 17 -4.47 11.29 20.53
CA GLN A 17 -3.41 12.18 20.04
C GLN A 17 -3.58 12.55 18.56
N THR A 18 -4.22 11.69 17.76
CA THR A 18 -4.62 12.04 16.39
C THR A 18 -5.65 13.16 16.39
N LEU A 19 -6.64 13.13 17.30
CA LEU A 19 -7.59 14.23 17.48
C LEU A 19 -6.90 15.51 17.95
N ASP A 20 -5.96 15.40 18.90
CA ASP A 20 -5.19 16.53 19.40
C ASP A 20 -4.41 17.21 18.26
N LYS A 21 -3.71 16.43 17.43
CA LYS A 21 -2.97 16.95 16.25
C LYS A 21 -3.88 17.60 15.21
N LEU A 22 -5.07 17.05 14.98
CA LEU A 22 -6.07 17.66 14.11
C LEU A 22 -6.54 19.02 14.66
N CYS A 23 -6.79 19.10 15.97
CA CYS A 23 -7.18 20.32 16.67
C CYS A 23 -6.08 21.38 16.69
N GLU A 24 -4.84 21.00 17.05
CA GLU A 24 -3.65 21.87 17.07
C GLU A 24 -3.45 22.59 15.73
N THR A 25 -3.66 21.87 14.63
CA THR A 25 -3.44 22.39 13.27
C THR A 25 -4.68 23.01 12.65
N ASN A 26 -5.83 23.01 13.35
CA ASN A 26 -7.12 23.32 12.73
C ASN A 26 -7.26 24.76 12.25
N LEU A 27 -6.71 25.70 13.01
CA LEU A 27 -6.77 27.15 12.73
C LEU A 27 -5.66 27.62 11.80
N SER A 28 -4.71 26.75 11.46
CA SER A 28 -3.63 27.07 10.53
C SER A 28 -4.11 26.93 9.09
N GLN A 29 -3.98 28.01 8.30
CA GLN A 29 -4.24 27.95 6.87
C GLN A 29 -3.13 27.16 6.17
N GLN A 30 -3.51 26.21 5.31
CA GLN A 30 -2.58 25.31 4.65
C GLN A 30 -2.84 25.28 3.15
N LYS A 31 -1.78 25.03 2.38
CA LYS A 31 -1.90 24.80 0.94
C LYS A 31 -2.74 23.54 0.68
N PRO A 32 -3.60 23.55 -0.34
CA PRO A 32 -4.48 22.42 -0.62
C PRO A 32 -3.74 21.26 -1.29
N TYR A 33 -4.43 20.13 -1.45
CA TYR A 33 -4.01 19.02 -2.31
C TYR A 33 -2.62 18.42 -1.97
N GLY A 34 -2.28 18.35 -0.69
CA GLY A 34 -1.04 17.72 -0.19
C GLY A 34 0.21 18.59 -0.32
N ALA A 35 0.07 19.86 -0.73
CA ALA A 35 1.16 20.83 -0.76
C ALA A 35 1.36 21.56 0.58
N ASP A 36 0.66 21.13 1.64
CA ASP A 36 0.74 21.68 2.98
C ASP A 36 2.11 21.45 3.64
N GLU A 37 2.35 22.17 4.73
CA GLU A 37 3.63 22.14 5.45
C GLU A 37 3.64 21.10 6.58
N ILE A 38 2.46 20.57 6.93
CA ILE A 38 2.26 19.67 8.06
C ILE A 38 2.52 18.22 7.66
N SER A 39 2.03 17.81 6.49
CA SER A 39 2.14 16.43 6.04
C SER A 39 3.62 16.00 5.95
N PRO A 40 4.00 14.86 6.54
CA PRO A 40 5.37 14.40 6.49
C PRO A 40 5.77 14.11 5.04
N LYS A 41 6.87 14.73 4.60
CA LYS A 41 7.40 14.60 3.24
C LYS A 41 8.36 13.43 3.09
N LYS A 42 8.82 12.90 4.22
CA LYS A 42 9.74 11.77 4.34
C LYS A 42 9.29 10.91 5.52
N LEU A 43 9.41 9.62 5.34
CA LEU A 43 9.43 8.61 6.38
C LEU A 43 10.89 8.14 6.49
N GLN A 44 11.18 7.05 7.21
CA GLN A 44 12.49 6.36 7.23
C GLN A 44 12.87 5.71 5.87
N SER A 45 12.77 6.51 4.83
CA SER A 45 12.85 6.20 3.41
C SER A 45 13.22 7.52 2.69
N PRO A 46 14.44 8.05 2.89
CA PRO A 46 14.78 9.44 2.57
C PRO A 46 14.70 9.79 1.07
N ASP A 47 14.71 8.76 0.21
CA ASP A 47 14.62 8.83 -1.25
C ASP A 47 13.25 8.44 -1.82
N ALA A 48 12.34 7.90 -1.00
CA ALA A 48 11.04 7.45 -1.46
C ALA A 48 10.06 8.61 -1.60
N ALA A 49 9.22 8.56 -2.63
CA ALA A 49 8.09 9.48 -2.75
C ALA A 49 6.92 8.97 -1.89
N ILE A 50 6.24 9.89 -1.21
CA ILE A 50 5.12 9.56 -0.32
C ILE A 50 3.88 10.31 -0.78
N TYR A 51 2.77 9.58 -0.87
CA TYR A 51 1.47 10.13 -1.21
C TYR A 51 0.41 9.62 -0.25
N PHE A 52 -0.53 10.47 0.12
CA PHE A 52 -1.60 10.11 1.04
C PHE A 52 -2.95 9.99 0.32
N VAL A 53 -3.71 8.95 0.67
CA VAL A 53 -5.09 8.75 0.21
C VAL A 53 -5.99 8.31 1.35
N ALA A 54 -7.31 8.48 1.17
CA ALA A 54 -8.28 8.30 2.25
C ALA A 54 -8.62 6.85 2.60
N SER A 55 -8.40 5.89 1.70
CA SER A 55 -8.79 4.49 1.91
C SER A 55 -7.87 3.49 1.23
N GLY A 56 -7.83 2.27 1.78
CA GLY A 56 -6.99 1.18 1.27
C GLY A 56 -7.34 0.73 -0.14
N THR A 57 -8.62 0.55 -0.46
CA THR A 57 -9.07 0.19 -1.82
C THR A 57 -8.68 1.24 -2.85
N LEU A 58 -8.82 2.52 -2.51
CA LEU A 58 -8.39 3.61 -3.37
C LEU A 58 -6.87 3.60 -3.55
N ALA A 59 -6.11 3.33 -2.49
CA ALA A 59 -4.66 3.19 -2.56
C ALA A 59 -4.24 2.07 -3.53
N ASN A 60 -4.85 0.89 -3.41
CA ASN A 60 -4.56 -0.25 -4.28
C ASN A 60 -4.90 0.05 -5.73
N MET A 61 -6.09 0.60 -5.99
CA MET A 61 -6.55 0.96 -7.32
C MET A 61 -5.65 2.01 -7.99
N ILE A 62 -5.34 3.12 -7.31
CA ILE A 62 -4.47 4.18 -7.86
C ILE A 62 -3.09 3.61 -8.18
N THR A 63 -2.55 2.87 -7.23
CA THR A 63 -1.21 2.28 -7.32
C THR A 63 -1.09 1.33 -8.51
N ILE A 64 -2.01 0.38 -8.63
CA ILE A 64 -2.00 -0.61 -9.70
C ILE A 64 -2.24 0.08 -11.05
N ALA A 65 -3.16 1.04 -11.12
CA ALA A 65 -3.40 1.80 -12.35
C ALA A 65 -2.20 2.63 -12.81
N ASN A 66 -1.40 3.15 -11.89
CA ASN A 66 -0.18 3.89 -12.21
C ASN A 66 0.93 2.96 -12.74
N CYS A 67 1.01 1.75 -12.19
CA CYS A 67 2.07 0.80 -12.50
C CYS A 67 1.86 0.03 -13.82
N LEU A 68 0.61 -0.12 -14.27
CA LEU A 68 0.25 -1.03 -15.35
C LEU A 68 -0.17 -0.31 -16.64
N ARG A 69 0.34 -0.78 -17.77
CA ARG A 69 -0.18 -0.44 -19.10
C ARG A 69 -1.49 -1.18 -19.38
N PRO A 70 -2.32 -0.74 -20.35
CA PRO A 70 -3.64 -1.35 -20.58
C PRO A 70 -3.66 -2.86 -20.88
N HIS A 71 -2.56 -3.42 -21.40
CA HIS A 71 -2.44 -4.85 -21.69
C HIS A 71 -1.77 -5.65 -20.56
N GLU A 72 -1.38 -4.98 -19.47
CA GLU A 72 -0.67 -5.57 -18.35
C GLU A 72 -1.60 -5.94 -17.20
N ALA A 73 -1.17 -6.90 -16.40
CA ALA A 73 -1.94 -7.55 -15.35
C ALA A 73 -1.16 -7.60 -14.02
N VAL A 74 -1.92 -7.71 -12.93
CA VAL A 74 -1.42 -7.92 -11.57
C VAL A 74 -1.53 -9.39 -11.19
N ILE A 75 -0.49 -9.96 -10.59
CA ILE A 75 -0.50 -11.27 -9.96
C ILE A 75 -0.92 -11.09 -8.50
N SER A 76 -1.87 -11.88 -8.03
CA SER A 76 -2.33 -11.89 -6.63
C SER A 76 -2.63 -13.30 -6.17
N ALA A 77 -2.49 -13.54 -4.86
CA ALA A 77 -3.02 -14.73 -4.21
C ALA A 77 -4.55 -14.80 -4.39
N SER A 78 -5.11 -16.02 -4.38
CA SER A 78 -6.56 -16.27 -4.37
C SER A 78 -7.29 -15.69 -3.15
N THR A 79 -6.56 -15.39 -2.08
CA THR A 79 -7.03 -14.71 -0.88
C THR A 79 -6.75 -13.20 -0.88
N GLY A 80 -6.13 -12.66 -1.94
CA GLY A 80 -5.66 -11.29 -1.98
C GLY A 80 -6.79 -10.27 -1.91
N TYR A 81 -6.60 -9.19 -1.13
CA TYR A 81 -7.67 -8.23 -0.83
C TYR A 81 -8.27 -7.60 -2.09
N ILE A 82 -7.43 -7.25 -3.08
CA ILE A 82 -7.85 -6.71 -4.37
C ILE A 82 -8.78 -7.64 -5.16
N LEU A 83 -8.71 -8.95 -4.93
CA LEU A 83 -9.56 -9.95 -5.57
C LEU A 83 -10.86 -10.15 -4.79
N VAL A 84 -10.78 -10.25 -3.46
CA VAL A 84 -11.91 -10.74 -2.63
C VAL A 84 -12.76 -9.64 -1.99
N ARG A 85 -12.21 -8.43 -1.76
CA ARG A 85 -12.83 -7.43 -0.88
C ARG A 85 -12.88 -6.01 -1.44
N GLU A 86 -12.67 -5.85 -2.74
CA GLU A 86 -12.67 -4.54 -3.40
C GLU A 86 -13.73 -4.39 -4.50
N THR A 87 -14.68 -5.33 -4.59
CA THR A 87 -15.81 -5.24 -5.54
C THR A 87 -15.35 -4.99 -6.99
N GLY A 88 -14.31 -5.70 -7.43
CA GLY A 88 -13.77 -5.56 -8.78
C GLY A 88 -13.11 -4.21 -9.07
N ALA A 89 -12.57 -3.52 -8.05
CA ALA A 89 -11.91 -2.22 -8.19
C ALA A 89 -10.78 -2.22 -9.24
N ILE A 90 -10.04 -3.33 -9.34
CA ILE A 90 -8.91 -3.46 -10.29
C ILE A 90 -9.42 -3.73 -11.71
N GLU A 91 -10.46 -4.53 -11.85
CA GLU A 91 -11.12 -4.78 -13.12
C GLU A 91 -11.84 -3.53 -13.64
N ALA A 92 -12.39 -2.69 -12.75
CA ALA A 92 -13.02 -1.42 -13.08
C ALA A 92 -12.04 -0.43 -13.73
N ILE A 93 -10.76 -0.47 -13.32
CA ILE A 93 -9.66 0.26 -13.98
C ILE A 93 -9.04 -0.50 -15.15
N ARG A 94 -9.69 -1.58 -15.61
CA ARG A 94 -9.39 -2.37 -16.82
C ARG A 94 -8.10 -3.19 -16.76
N HIS A 95 -7.69 -3.64 -15.57
CA HIS A 95 -6.58 -4.57 -15.42
C HIS A 95 -7.08 -5.95 -15.00
N LYS A 96 -6.49 -6.99 -15.61
CA LYS A 96 -6.73 -8.38 -15.22
C LYS A 96 -5.98 -8.69 -13.93
N ILE A 97 -6.63 -9.43 -13.02
CA ILE A 97 -5.96 -10.12 -11.92
C ILE A 97 -5.61 -11.55 -12.37
N ILE A 98 -4.34 -11.92 -12.31
CA ILE A 98 -3.84 -13.28 -12.51
C ILE A 98 -3.77 -13.93 -11.13
N VAL A 99 -4.72 -14.83 -10.89
CA VAL A 99 -4.88 -15.50 -9.60
C VAL A 99 -3.89 -16.66 -9.48
N VAL A 100 -3.23 -16.73 -8.33
CA VAL A 100 -2.31 -17.82 -7.96
C VAL A 100 -2.80 -18.44 -6.67
N ASP A 101 -2.85 -19.77 -6.62
CA ASP A 101 -3.13 -20.50 -5.40
C ASP A 101 -2.04 -20.22 -4.38
N GLN A 102 -2.48 -19.85 -3.18
CA GLN A 102 -1.60 -19.48 -2.07
C GLN A 102 -1.14 -20.70 -1.26
N GLU A 103 -0.05 -20.52 -0.52
CA GLU A 103 0.33 -21.36 0.61
C GLU A 103 0.26 -20.49 1.87
N ASN A 104 -0.55 -20.89 2.87
CA ASN A 104 -0.77 -20.15 4.13
C ASN A 104 -1.21 -18.66 3.99
N GLY A 105 -1.93 -18.34 2.92
CA GLY A 105 -2.44 -17.01 2.59
C GLY A 105 -1.49 -16.19 1.73
N GLU A 106 -0.33 -16.74 1.38
CA GLU A 106 0.79 -16.02 0.81
C GLU A 106 1.22 -16.55 -0.57
N LEU A 107 1.71 -15.64 -1.40
CA LEU A 107 2.40 -15.98 -2.65
C LEU A 107 3.80 -16.51 -2.35
N THR A 108 4.18 -17.57 -3.05
CA THR A 108 5.55 -18.10 -3.04
C THR A 108 6.32 -17.69 -4.30
N PRO A 109 7.66 -17.63 -4.27
CA PRO A 109 8.47 -17.39 -5.47
C PRO A 109 8.14 -18.35 -6.61
N LYS A 110 7.91 -19.63 -6.28
CA LYS A 110 7.51 -20.67 -7.25
C LYS A 110 6.13 -20.38 -7.85
N GLY A 111 5.15 -19.97 -7.04
CA GLY A 111 3.82 -19.59 -7.51
C GLY A 111 3.87 -18.41 -8.49
N ILE A 112 4.64 -17.38 -8.16
CA ILE A 112 4.85 -16.21 -9.02
C ILE A 112 5.52 -16.63 -10.34
N GLN A 113 6.60 -17.41 -10.28
CA GLN A 113 7.30 -17.86 -11.50
C GLN A 113 6.41 -18.72 -12.39
N ASN A 114 5.60 -19.60 -11.81
CA ASN A 114 4.62 -20.39 -12.55
C ASN A 114 3.57 -19.50 -13.23
N ALA A 115 3.09 -18.46 -12.56
CA ALA A 115 2.14 -17.51 -13.14
C ALA A 115 2.75 -16.75 -14.33
N LEU A 116 4.01 -16.32 -14.21
CA LEU A 116 4.76 -15.69 -15.30
C LEU A 116 4.88 -16.62 -16.51
N ASN A 117 5.28 -17.88 -16.29
CA ASN A 117 5.46 -18.87 -17.35
C ASN A 117 4.13 -19.21 -18.04
N LYS A 118 3.05 -19.41 -17.27
CA LYS A 118 1.72 -19.76 -17.80
C LYS A 118 1.08 -18.62 -18.60
N ASN A 119 1.48 -17.38 -18.38
CA ASN A 119 0.94 -16.20 -19.07
C ASN A 119 1.94 -15.61 -20.08
N ALA A 120 2.96 -16.36 -20.52
CA ALA A 120 4.02 -15.86 -21.40
C ALA A 120 3.66 -15.80 -22.91
N HIS A 121 2.46 -16.23 -23.30
CA HIS A 121 2.04 -16.26 -24.71
C HIS A 121 1.60 -14.86 -25.22
N TYR A 122 2.56 -13.96 -25.38
CA TYR A 122 2.32 -12.61 -25.88
C TYR A 122 2.29 -12.56 -27.42
N PRO A 123 1.46 -11.69 -28.04
CA PRO A 123 0.56 -10.71 -27.42
C PRO A 123 -0.84 -11.26 -27.08
N HIS A 124 -1.05 -12.57 -27.10
CA HIS A 124 -2.38 -13.20 -26.96
C HIS A 124 -2.89 -13.29 -25.50
N MET A 125 -2.00 -13.12 -24.52
CA MET A 125 -2.33 -13.09 -23.10
C MET A 125 -1.95 -11.75 -22.46
N ALA A 126 -2.70 -11.35 -21.43
CA ALA A 126 -2.33 -10.18 -20.62
C ALA A 126 -0.96 -10.38 -19.98
N LYS A 127 -0.12 -9.36 -20.04
CA LYS A 127 1.27 -9.42 -19.57
C LYS A 127 1.35 -9.20 -18.07
N PRO A 128 1.75 -10.20 -17.25
CA PRO A 128 1.96 -9.97 -15.83
C PRO A 128 3.12 -8.98 -15.64
N ARG A 129 2.84 -7.86 -14.97
CA ARG A 129 3.82 -6.78 -14.77
C ARG A 129 3.92 -6.33 -13.33
N LEU A 130 2.95 -6.65 -12.47
CA LEU A 130 2.95 -6.33 -11.04
C LEU A 130 2.64 -7.58 -10.23
N VAL A 131 3.32 -7.76 -9.10
CA VAL A 131 3.02 -8.74 -8.06
C VAL A 131 2.49 -7.98 -6.85
N TYR A 132 1.30 -8.35 -6.40
CA TYR A 132 0.63 -7.77 -5.25
C TYR A 132 0.67 -8.76 -4.08
N LEU A 133 1.14 -8.28 -2.93
CA LEU A 133 1.21 -9.03 -1.67
C LEU A 133 0.26 -8.40 -0.65
N SER A 134 -0.68 -9.18 -0.07
CA SER A 134 -1.75 -8.67 0.82
C SER A 134 -1.61 -9.04 2.30
N ASN A 135 -0.44 -9.48 2.72
CA ASN A 135 -0.14 -9.81 4.11
C ASN A 135 1.27 -9.31 4.43
N THR A 136 1.49 -8.86 5.65
CA THR A 136 2.75 -8.25 6.07
C THR A 136 3.56 -9.15 7.00
N LEU A 137 3.14 -10.41 7.17
CA LEU A 137 3.83 -11.41 7.99
C LEU A 137 4.92 -12.18 7.22
N TYR A 138 5.22 -11.81 5.98
CA TYR A 138 6.38 -12.31 5.28
C TYR A 138 7.64 -12.06 6.11
N THR A 139 8.37 -13.14 6.40
CA THR A 139 9.72 -13.01 6.94
C THR A 139 10.62 -12.30 5.92
N LYS A 140 11.72 -11.73 6.42
CA LYS A 140 12.72 -11.09 5.58
C LYS A 140 13.30 -12.04 4.53
N ALA A 141 13.46 -13.31 4.89
CA ALA A 141 13.94 -14.34 3.97
C ALA A 141 12.95 -14.57 2.82
N GLU A 142 11.65 -14.71 3.13
CA GLU A 142 10.60 -14.92 2.13
C GLU A 142 10.45 -13.72 1.20
N LEU A 143 10.38 -12.50 1.76
CA LEU A 143 10.26 -11.29 0.95
C LEU A 143 11.52 -11.07 0.09
N THR A 144 12.71 -11.44 0.59
CA THR A 144 13.95 -11.43 -0.21
C THR A 144 13.86 -12.40 -1.39
N ALA A 145 13.36 -13.61 -1.16
CA ALA A 145 13.20 -14.62 -2.20
C ALA A 145 12.18 -14.18 -3.28
N ILE A 146 11.09 -13.52 -2.88
CA ILE A 146 10.09 -12.94 -3.81
C ILE A 146 10.65 -11.73 -4.56
N SER A 147 11.40 -10.88 -3.87
CA SER A 147 11.99 -9.66 -4.41
C SER A 147 13.09 -9.95 -5.45
N ALA A 148 13.89 -10.99 -5.24
CA ALA A 148 15.02 -11.34 -6.10
C ALA A 148 14.67 -11.41 -7.62
N PRO A 149 13.63 -12.15 -8.06
CA PRO A 149 13.24 -12.18 -9.48
C PRO A 149 12.64 -10.85 -10.00
N CYS A 150 12.26 -9.91 -9.13
CA CYS A 150 11.64 -8.64 -9.51
C CYS A 150 12.66 -7.55 -9.92
N ARG A 151 13.82 -7.47 -9.24
CA ARG A 151 14.72 -6.29 -9.19
C ARG A 151 15.47 -5.81 -10.46
N LYS A 152 15.38 -6.48 -11.61
CA LYS A 152 16.14 -6.04 -12.82
C LYS A 152 15.31 -5.90 -14.08
N ARG A 153 14.40 -6.82 -14.36
CA ARG A 153 13.47 -6.80 -15.50
C ARG A 153 12.18 -7.55 -15.19
N GLY A 154 11.97 -7.85 -13.92
CA GLY A 154 10.82 -8.60 -13.45
C GLY A 154 9.62 -7.71 -13.18
N PRO A 155 8.53 -8.31 -12.69
CA PRO A 155 7.36 -7.59 -12.23
C PRO A 155 7.71 -6.53 -11.16
N ILE A 156 6.91 -5.47 -11.11
CA ILE A 156 6.89 -4.50 -10.02
C ILE A 156 6.40 -5.23 -8.77
N LEU A 157 7.08 -5.06 -7.64
CA LEU A 157 6.65 -5.65 -6.37
C LEU A 157 5.94 -4.61 -5.49
N PHE A 158 4.64 -4.82 -5.27
CA PHE A 158 3.79 -3.99 -4.44
C PHE A 158 3.32 -4.76 -3.20
N LEU A 159 3.65 -4.23 -2.01
CA LEU A 159 3.16 -4.74 -0.72
C LEU A 159 2.03 -3.88 -0.16
N ASP A 160 0.84 -4.45 0.00
CA ASP A 160 -0.28 -3.84 0.71
C ASP A 160 -0.14 -4.02 2.22
N GLY A 161 0.35 -2.97 2.87
CA GLY A 161 0.53 -2.92 4.30
C GLY A 161 -0.66 -2.34 5.06
N ALA A 162 -1.89 -2.78 4.76
CA ALA A 162 -3.10 -2.44 5.52
C ALA A 162 -2.95 -2.58 7.03
N ARG A 163 -2.12 -3.55 7.47
CA ARG A 163 -1.85 -3.90 8.86
C ARG A 163 -0.37 -3.88 9.17
N LEU A 164 0.41 -3.08 8.44
CA LEU A 164 1.86 -3.08 8.56
C LEU A 164 2.33 -2.71 9.97
N GLY A 165 1.67 -1.76 10.63
CA GLY A 165 2.00 -1.40 12.02
C GLY A 165 1.88 -2.58 12.99
N ALA A 166 0.85 -3.42 12.83
CA ALA A 166 0.69 -4.63 13.63
C ALA A 166 1.77 -5.69 13.29
N ALA A 167 2.05 -5.89 12.00
CA ALA A 167 3.07 -6.87 11.58
C ALA A 167 4.48 -6.48 12.05
N LEU A 168 4.88 -5.22 11.89
CA LEU A 168 6.18 -4.73 12.36
C LEU A 168 6.33 -4.77 13.88
N SER A 169 5.23 -4.83 14.62
CA SER A 169 5.21 -4.93 16.09
C SER A 169 5.12 -6.37 16.59
N ALA A 170 4.96 -7.35 15.71
CA ALA A 170 4.88 -8.75 16.10
C ALA A 170 6.25 -9.25 16.59
N ILE A 171 6.25 -10.05 17.67
CA ILE A 171 7.48 -10.57 18.29
C ILE A 171 8.34 -11.38 17.30
N GLU A 172 7.69 -12.11 16.41
CA GLU A 172 8.34 -12.99 15.44
C GLU A 172 8.75 -12.28 14.14
N ASN A 173 8.40 -11.00 13.99
CA ASN A 173 8.71 -10.25 12.78
C ASN A 173 10.17 -9.77 12.77
N ASP A 174 10.92 -10.17 11.74
CA ASP A 174 12.31 -9.79 11.52
C ASP A 174 12.50 -8.68 10.46
N MET A 175 11.38 -8.14 9.96
CA MET A 175 11.34 -7.09 8.95
C MET A 175 11.32 -5.69 9.56
N THR A 176 12.01 -4.76 8.89
CA THR A 176 12.02 -3.33 9.25
C THR A 176 11.52 -2.48 8.08
N LEU A 177 11.17 -1.20 8.33
CA LEU A 177 10.85 -0.27 7.23
C LEU A 177 11.99 -0.14 6.20
N PRO A 178 13.27 0.05 6.59
CA PRO A 178 14.38 0.04 5.64
C PRO A 178 14.48 -1.24 4.80
N ASP A 179 14.12 -2.39 5.39
CA ASP A 179 14.07 -3.63 4.62
C ASP A 179 12.97 -3.60 3.56
N LEU A 180 11.76 -3.10 3.88
CA LEU A 180 10.68 -2.93 2.91
C LEU A 180 11.07 -2.00 1.76
N VAL A 181 11.71 -0.87 2.08
CA VAL A 181 12.24 0.09 1.09
C VAL A 181 13.20 -0.60 0.11
N ARG A 182 14.07 -1.46 0.63
CA ARG A 182 15.06 -2.19 -0.16
C ARG A 182 14.47 -3.37 -0.92
N LEU A 183 13.39 -3.96 -0.42
CA LEU A 183 12.83 -5.22 -0.93
C LEU A 183 11.66 -5.01 -1.89
N THR A 184 10.99 -3.86 -1.88
CA THR A 184 9.79 -3.59 -2.69
C THR A 184 10.00 -2.38 -3.60
N ASP A 185 9.30 -2.36 -4.75
CA ASP A 185 9.25 -1.14 -5.58
C ASP A 185 8.37 -0.07 -4.94
N LEU A 186 7.32 -0.51 -4.24
CA LEU A 186 6.41 0.32 -3.48
C LEU A 186 5.66 -0.50 -2.43
N PHE A 187 5.20 0.18 -1.39
CA PHE A 187 4.37 -0.41 -0.35
C PHE A 187 3.40 0.62 0.22
N ARG A 188 2.34 0.14 0.87
CA ARG A 188 1.40 1.00 1.61
C ARG A 188 1.63 0.87 3.10
N ILE A 189 1.56 1.96 3.84
CA ILE A 189 1.42 1.99 5.30
C ILE A 189 -0.02 2.35 5.61
N GLY A 190 -0.79 1.38 6.12
CA GLY A 190 -2.16 1.62 6.50
C GLY A 190 -2.27 2.27 7.87
N GLY A 191 -2.93 3.42 7.92
CA GLY A 191 -3.16 4.17 9.16
C GLY A 191 -4.51 3.87 9.80
N THR A 192 -5.54 3.70 8.96
CA THR A 192 -6.93 3.50 9.39
C THR A 192 -7.08 2.35 10.39
N LYS A 193 -6.36 1.23 10.17
CA LYS A 193 -6.47 0.02 11.01
C LYS A 193 -5.52 -0.02 12.21
N VAL A 194 -4.84 1.10 12.48
CA VAL A 194 -3.90 1.23 13.60
C VAL A 194 -4.16 2.52 14.40
N GLY A 195 -5.41 2.99 14.38
CA GLY A 195 -5.90 4.07 15.25
C GLY A 195 -6.03 5.45 14.58
N MET A 196 -5.74 5.61 13.29
CA MET A 196 -6.05 6.86 12.59
C MET A 196 -7.54 6.96 12.23
N LEU A 197 -8.06 8.18 12.09
CA LEU A 197 -9.44 8.43 11.67
C LEU A 197 -9.72 7.89 10.26
N LEU A 198 -8.79 8.16 9.35
CA LEU A 198 -8.73 7.59 8.00
C LEU A 198 -7.38 7.97 7.38
N GLY A 199 -6.82 7.11 6.55
CA GLY A 199 -5.69 7.48 5.73
C GLY A 199 -4.67 6.37 5.55
N GLU A 200 -4.05 6.39 4.38
CA GLU A 200 -3.03 5.45 3.97
C GLU A 200 -1.89 6.22 3.32
N ALA A 201 -0.65 5.83 3.62
CA ALA A 201 0.53 6.36 2.96
C ALA A 201 1.01 5.36 1.90
N ILE A 202 1.09 5.80 0.64
CA ILE A 202 1.69 5.06 -0.45
C ILE A 202 3.15 5.51 -0.55
N VAL A 203 4.07 4.58 -0.29
CA VAL A 203 5.51 4.80 -0.31
C VAL A 203 6.07 4.18 -1.59
N ILE A 204 6.65 5.01 -2.46
CA ILE A 204 7.17 4.61 -3.77
C ILE A 204 8.69 4.72 -3.75
N ASN A 205 9.36 3.57 -3.70
CA ASN A 205 10.83 3.48 -3.64
C ASN A 205 11.44 3.62 -5.04
N ASN A 206 10.72 3.13 -6.07
CA ASN A 206 11.13 3.24 -7.45
C ASN A 206 10.74 4.60 -8.05
N LYS A 207 11.72 5.50 -8.19
CA LYS A 207 11.50 6.89 -8.65
C LYS A 207 10.75 6.99 -9.99
N ALA A 208 10.93 6.02 -10.90
CA ALA A 208 10.22 5.99 -12.17
C ALA A 208 8.71 5.72 -12.01
N LEU A 209 8.29 5.05 -10.95
CA LEU A 209 6.87 4.83 -10.64
C LEU A 209 6.22 6.03 -9.94
N ALA A 210 7.02 6.96 -9.42
CA ALA A 210 6.52 8.18 -8.79
C ALA A 210 6.24 9.30 -9.80
N GLU A 211 6.74 9.16 -11.04
CA GLU A 211 6.45 10.09 -12.13
C GLU A 211 4.93 10.17 -12.35
N ASP A 212 4.40 11.39 -12.37
CA ASP A 212 2.98 11.71 -12.55
C ASP A 212 1.98 11.04 -11.59
N PHE A 213 2.44 10.45 -10.48
CA PHE A 213 1.57 9.73 -9.54
C PHE A 213 0.43 10.61 -8.97
N SER A 214 0.68 11.91 -8.79
CA SER A 214 -0.34 12.86 -8.34
C SER A 214 -1.49 13.04 -9.33
N PHE A 215 -1.24 12.92 -10.63
CA PHE A 215 -2.30 12.90 -11.65
C PHE A 215 -3.16 11.65 -11.52
N HIS A 216 -2.55 10.49 -11.26
CA HIS A 216 -3.29 9.25 -11.03
C HIS A 216 -4.19 9.33 -9.80
N ILE A 217 -3.71 9.94 -8.71
CA ILE A 217 -4.50 10.21 -7.51
C ILE A 217 -5.66 11.16 -7.83
N LYS A 218 -5.38 12.28 -8.51
CA LYS A 218 -6.39 13.30 -8.82
C LYS A 218 -7.49 12.76 -9.74
N GLN A 219 -7.12 12.04 -10.79
CA GLN A 219 -8.04 11.46 -11.77
C GLN A 219 -9.01 10.48 -11.14
N ARG A 220 -8.61 9.79 -10.05
CA ARG A 220 -9.44 8.81 -9.33
C ARG A 220 -10.11 9.38 -8.08
N GLY A 221 -10.12 10.72 -7.94
CA GLY A 221 -10.81 11.38 -6.84
C GLY A 221 -10.12 11.26 -5.48
N GLY A 222 -8.87 10.78 -5.42
CA GLY A 222 -8.15 10.60 -4.16
C GLY A 222 -7.42 11.85 -3.65
N LEU A 223 -7.25 12.88 -4.50
CA LEU A 223 -6.46 14.06 -4.13
C LEU A 223 -7.36 15.05 -3.40
N LEU A 224 -7.41 14.93 -2.08
CA LEU A 224 -8.28 15.74 -1.22
C LEU A 224 -7.83 17.20 -1.16
N ALA A 225 -8.78 18.14 -1.21
CA ALA A 225 -8.49 19.57 -1.07
C ALA A 225 -7.83 19.87 0.29
N LYS A 226 -8.34 19.27 1.38
CA LYS A 226 -7.75 19.34 2.72
C LYS A 226 -6.80 18.16 2.97
N GLY A 227 -5.81 17.99 2.08
CA GLY A 227 -4.84 16.88 2.13
C GLY A 227 -4.13 16.74 3.48
N ARG A 228 -3.86 17.86 4.18
CA ARG A 228 -3.28 17.90 5.53
C ARG A 228 -3.95 16.94 6.52
N ILE A 229 -5.25 16.69 6.40
CA ILE A 229 -5.99 15.81 7.31
C ILE A 229 -5.43 14.39 7.24
N LEU A 230 -5.00 13.93 6.06
CA LEU A 230 -4.38 12.61 5.92
C LEU A 230 -2.96 12.60 6.51
N GLY A 231 -2.14 13.59 6.14
CA GLY A 231 -0.72 13.61 6.52
C GLY A 231 -0.47 13.88 8.00
N VAL A 232 -1.24 14.76 8.65
CA VAL A 232 -1.02 15.15 10.05
C VAL A 232 -1.13 13.96 11.02
N GLN A 233 -1.95 12.97 10.68
CA GLN A 233 -2.16 11.78 11.51
C GLN A 233 -0.92 10.86 11.54
N PHE A 234 -0.07 10.92 10.52
CA PHE A 234 1.22 10.23 10.51
C PHE A 234 2.28 10.91 11.38
N LEU A 235 1.96 12.05 12.02
CA LEU A 235 2.79 12.68 13.05
C LEU A 235 2.46 12.18 14.47
N ASP A 236 1.43 11.34 14.62
CA ASP A 236 1.05 10.72 15.89
C ASP A 236 2.06 9.65 16.32
N VAL A 237 2.13 9.39 17.63
CA VAL A 237 3.05 8.46 18.30
C VAL A 237 3.10 7.05 17.69
N PRO A 238 2.00 6.43 17.21
CA PRO A 238 2.08 5.12 16.55
C PRO A 238 3.02 5.09 15.33
N PHE A 239 3.34 6.26 14.77
CA PHE A 239 4.17 6.41 13.58
C PHE A 239 5.44 7.23 13.80
N GLN A 240 5.72 7.70 15.02
CA GLN A 240 6.97 8.42 15.32
C GLN A 240 8.21 7.57 15.03
N SER A 241 8.12 6.25 15.21
CA SER A 241 9.18 5.31 14.83
C SER A 241 9.28 5.07 13.32
N LEU A 242 8.36 5.61 12.51
CA LEU A 242 8.35 5.51 11.04
C LEU A 242 8.77 6.81 10.35
N LEU A 243 8.71 7.95 11.06
CA LEU A 243 9.28 9.24 10.63
C LEU A 243 10.80 9.24 10.76
#